data_AF-A0A383C752-F1
#
_entry.id   AF-A0A383C752-F1
#
_cell.length_a   1.000
_cell.length_b   1.000
_cell.length_c   1.000
_cell.angle_alpha   90.00
_cell.angle_beta   90.00
_cell.angle_gamma   90.00
#
_symmetry.space_group_name_H-M   'P 1'
#
loop_
_entity.id
_entity.type
_entity.pdbx_description
1 polymer ?
#
loop_
_entity_poly.entity_id
_entity_poly.type
_entity_poly.pdbx_seq_one_letter_code
_entity_poly.pdbx_strand_id
1 'polypeptide(L)' 'SAWLAERGYDKAYGARPLARVIQEYIKKPLADELLFGRLANGGHVKVEVDGKKLGFQVLNLSHGSKKILKEDTSARG' A
#
# COMPACT_ATOMS: atom_id res chain seq x y z
N SER A 1 -16.66 -7.99 -2.22
CA SER A 1 -16.40 -6.54 -2.39
C SER A 1 -17.49 -5.64 -1.76
N ALA A 2 -18.19 -6.09 -0.71
CA ALA A 2 -19.40 -5.42 -0.20
C ALA A 2 -19.11 -4.11 0.57
N TRP A 3 -18.02 -4.02 1.32
CA TRP A 3 -17.73 -2.88 2.21
C TRP A 3 -17.63 -1.53 1.49
N LEU A 4 -16.92 -1.48 0.36
CA LEU A 4 -16.78 -0.26 -0.43
C LEU A 4 -18.09 0.15 -1.09
N ALA A 5 -18.91 -0.81 -1.51
CA ALA A 5 -20.22 -0.54 -2.07
C ALA A 5 -21.16 0.00 -0.98
N GLU A 6 -21.22 -0.62 0.19
CA GLU A 6 -22.05 -0.17 1.31
C GLU A 6 -21.73 1.25 1.78
N ARG A 7 -20.45 1.66 1.76
CA ARG A 7 -20.05 3.00 2.20
C ARG A 7 -19.95 4.03 1.07
N GLY A 8 -19.66 3.57 -0.15
CA GLY A 8 -19.37 4.43 -1.30
C GLY A 8 -20.54 4.59 -2.26
N TYR A 9 -21.64 3.85 -2.06
CA TYR A 9 -22.85 3.96 -2.86
C TYR A 9 -23.98 4.55 -2.04
N ASP A 10 -24.59 5.60 -2.59
CA ASP A 10 -25.82 6.18 -2.07
C ASP A 10 -26.93 6.05 -3.13
N LYS A 11 -28.16 5.77 -2.71
CA LYS A 11 -29.28 5.55 -3.63
C LYS A 11 -29.64 6.80 -4.44
N ALA A 12 -29.50 7.99 -3.86
CA ALA A 12 -29.78 9.26 -4.51
C ALA A 12 -28.59 9.78 -5.34
N TYR A 13 -27.36 9.46 -4.92
CA TYR A 13 -26.14 10.02 -5.52
C TYR A 13 -25.24 9.01 -6.28
N GLY A 14 -25.62 7.74 -6.33
CA GLY A 14 -24.86 6.66 -6.95
C GLY A 14 -23.49 6.46 -6.28
N ALA A 15 -22.46 6.14 -7.07
CA ALA A 15 -21.09 5.90 -6.58
C ALA A 15 -20.30 7.19 -6.30
N ARG A 16 -20.90 8.39 -6.39
CA ARG A 16 -20.19 9.66 -6.11
C ARG A 16 -19.53 9.70 -4.72
N PRO A 17 -20.14 9.17 -3.64
CA PRO A 17 -19.48 9.10 -2.33
C PRO A 17 -18.24 8.20 -2.28
N LEU A 18 -18.08 7.26 -3.22
CA LEU A 18 -16.97 6.30 -3.24
C LEU A 18 -15.59 6.99 -3.28
N ALA A 19 -15.47 8.10 -4.01
CA ALA A 19 -14.22 8.87 -4.06
C ALA A 19 -13.81 9.35 -2.67
N ARG A 20 -14.77 9.81 -1.86
CA ARG A 20 -14.53 10.23 -0.47
C ARG A 20 -14.16 9.05 0.41
N VAL A 21 -14.82 7.90 0.25
CA VAL A 21 -14.47 6.69 1.01
C VAL A 21 -13.04 6.24 0.72
N ILE A 22 -12.63 6.21 -0.55
CA ILE A 22 -11.26 5.87 -0.93
C ILE A 22 -10.27 6.89 -0.36
N GLN A 23 -10.60 8.18 -0.42
CA GLN A 23 -9.74 9.23 0.14
C GLN A 23 -9.53 9.06 1.64
N GLU A 24 -10.61 8.93 2.40
CA GLU A 24 -10.57 8.92 3.87
C GLU A 24 -10.02 7.61 4.43
N TYR A 25 -10.43 6.47 3.86
CA TYR A 25 -10.15 5.16 4.47
C TYR A 25 -8.99 4.42 3.82
N ILE A 26 -8.53 4.82 2.62
CA ILE A 26 -7.41 4.16 1.94
C ILE A 26 -6.24 5.13 1.76
N LYS A 27 -6.45 6.29 1.12
CA LYS A 27 -5.34 7.19 0.78
C LYS A 27 -4.73 7.85 2.02
N LYS A 28 -5.54 8.37 2.95
CA LYS A 28 -5.03 9.00 4.17
C LYS A 28 -4.19 8.03 5.03
N PRO A 29 -4.64 6.81 5.37
CA PRO A 29 -3.83 5.87 6.15
C PRO A 29 -2.53 5.46 5.46
N LEU A 30 -2.50 5.45 4.12
CA LEU A 30 -1.30 5.12 3.35
C LEU A 30 -0.36 6.31 3.15
N ALA A 31 -0.78 7.55 3.42
CA ALA A 31 0.03 8.73 3.20
C ALA A 31 1.31 8.71 4.04
N ASP A 32 1.21 8.37 5.32
CA ASP A 32 2.39 8.30 6.20
C ASP A 32 3.35 7.19 5.77
N GLU A 33 2.82 6.04 5.35
CA GLU A 33 3.64 4.92 4.84
C GLU A 33 4.34 5.28 3.52
N LEU A 34 3.70 6.10 2.68
CA LEU A 34 4.26 6.61 1.41
C LEU A 34 5.28 7.73 1.61
N LEU A 35 5.14 8.55 2.66
CA LEU A 35 6.06 9.65 2.93
C LEU A 35 7.27 9.21 3.75
N PHE A 36 7.05 8.37 4.76
CA PHE A 36 8.06 8.08 5.80
C PHE A 36 8.18 6.60 6.15
N GLY A 37 7.23 5.76 5.75
CA GLY A 37 7.19 4.35 6.13
C GLY A 37 7.73 3.40 5.07
N ARG A 38 7.17 2.19 5.06
CA ARG A 38 7.66 1.06 4.25
C ARG A 38 7.40 1.22 2.75
N LEU A 39 6.57 2.19 2.35
CA LEU A 39 6.24 2.49 0.96
C LEU A 39 6.95 3.74 0.45
N ALA A 40 7.85 4.35 1.23
CA ALA A 40 8.58 5.55 0.82
C ALA A 40 9.39 5.34 -0.48
N ASN A 41 9.86 4.12 -0.72
CA ASN A 41 10.56 3.73 -1.94
C ASN A 41 9.65 2.98 -2.94
N GLY A 42 8.33 3.09 -2.78
CA GLY A 42 7.36 2.27 -3.50
C GLY A 42 7.17 0.87 -2.89
N GLY A 43 6.37 0.05 -3.55
CA GLY A 43 6.02 -1.29 -3.08
C GLY A 43 4.57 -1.64 -3.40
N HIS A 44 4.14 -2.82 -2.97
CA HIS A 44 2.77 -3.26 -3.14
C HIS A 44 2.06 -3.30 -1.78
N VAL A 45 0.81 -2.86 -1.75
CA VAL A 45 -0.06 -2.97 -0.57
C VAL A 45 -1.28 -3.79 -0.94
N LYS A 46 -1.55 -4.80 -0.13
CA LYS A 46 -2.81 -5.53 -0.16
C LYS A 46 -3.78 -4.89 0.83
N VAL A 47 -4.96 -4.53 0.36
CA VAL A 47 -6.04 -3.99 1.20
C VAL A 47 -7.14 -5.04 1.27
N GLU A 48 -7.50 -5.43 2.49
CA GLU A 48 -8.54 -6.44 2.74
C GLU A 48 -9.57 -5.92 3.74
N VAL A 49 -10.78 -6.44 3.65
CA VAL A 49 -11.83 -6.12 4.62
C VAL A 49 -11.76 -7.17 5.73
N ASP A 50 -11.50 -6.72 6.95
CA ASP A 50 -11.60 -7.53 8.16
C ASP A 50 -12.83 -7.11 8.95
N GLY A 51 -13.91 -7.89 8.80
CA GLY A 51 -15.23 -7.58 9.33
C GLY A 51 -15.77 -6.23 8.82
N LYS A 52 -15.68 -5.18 9.66
CA LYS A 52 -16.17 -3.82 9.35
C LYS A 52 -15.05 -2.81 9.12
N LYS A 53 -13.78 -3.23 9.10
CA LYS A 53 -12.61 -2.35 8.96
C LYS A 53 -11.76 -2.75 7.75
N LEU A 54 -10.95 -1.82 7.26
CA LEU A 54 -9.93 -2.10 6.26
C LEU A 54 -8.61 -2.46 6.97
N GLY A 55 -8.04 -3.60 6.59
CA GLY A 55 -6.69 -4.02 6.94
C GLY A 55 -5.72 -3.72 5.79
N PHE A 56 -4.49 -3.34 6.13
CA PHE A 56 -3.43 -3.01 5.18
C PHE A 56 -2.24 -3.92 5.41
N GLN A 57 -1.79 -4.61 4.37
CA GLN A 57 -0.61 -5.45 4.41
C GLN A 57 0.37 -5.00 3.34
N VAL A 58 1.53 -4.48 3.76
CA VAL A 58 2.63 -4.16 2.85
C VAL A 58 3.27 -5.46 2.40
N LEU A 59 3.22 -5.71 1.10
CA LEU A 59 3.87 -6.84 0.44
C LEU A 59 5.27 -6.41 0.04
N ASN A 60 6.26 -6.85 0.83
CA ASN A 60 7.65 -6.77 0.41
C ASN A 60 7.87 -7.83 -0.68
N LEU A 61 7.53 -7.49 -1.92
CA LEU A 61 8.05 -8.20 -3.06
C LEU A 61 9.54 -7.88 -3.08
N SER A 62 10.33 -8.81 -2.51
CA SER A 62 11.78 -8.81 -2.60
C SER A 62 12.14 -8.54 -4.06
N HIS A 63 12.65 -7.34 -4.32
CA HIS A 63 13.37 -7.06 -5.56
C HIS A 63 14.66 -7.88 -5.47
N GLY A 64 14.57 -9.16 -5.87
CA GLY A 64 15.73 -10.00 -6.07
C GLY A 64 16.58 -9.40 -7.18
N SER A 65 17.88 -9.25 -6.90
CA SER A 65 19.00 -8.75 -7.74
C SER A 65 19.04 -7.21 -7.91
N LYS A 66 20.06 -6.47 -7.43
CA LYS A 66 21.50 -6.72 -7.55
C LYS A 66 22.30 -5.86 -6.55
N LYS A 67 22.69 -6.40 -5.39
CA LYS A 67 23.77 -5.84 -4.55
C LYS A 67 24.47 -6.95 -3.77
N ILE A 68 25.35 -7.73 -4.43
CA ILE A 68 26.61 -8.28 -3.87
C ILE A 68 27.51 -8.56 -5.09
N LEU A 69 28.58 -7.79 -5.24
CA LEU A 69 29.92 -8.11 -5.79
C LEU A 69 30.71 -6.78 -5.83
N LYS A 70 30.99 -6.23 -4.65
CA LYS A 70 32.15 -5.34 -4.38
C LYS A 70 32.55 -5.56 -2.93
N GLU A 71 33.85 -5.46 -2.70
CA GLU A 71 34.68 -5.95 -1.57
C GLU A 71 35.07 -7.42 -1.75
N ASP A 72 36.33 -7.85 -1.79
CA ASP A 72 37.66 -7.22 -1.78
C ASP A 72 38.60 -8.34 -2.28
N THR A 73 39.70 -8.12 -2.99
CA THR A 73 41.00 -7.94 -2.33
C THR A 73 42.03 -7.57 -3.40
N SER A 74 42.46 -6.32 -3.38
CA SER A 74 43.86 -5.99 -3.62
C SER A 74 44.68 -6.65 -2.50
N ALA A 75 45.42 -7.72 -2.79
CA ALA A 75 46.63 -8.16 -2.08
C ALA A 75 47.11 -9.52 -2.61
N ARG A 76 48.43 -9.65 -2.77
CA ARG A 76 49.24 -10.67 -3.47
C ARG A 76 49.43 -10.28 -4.93
N GLY A 77 50.57 -9.73 -5.34
CA GLY A 77 51.94 -9.98 -4.89
C GLY A 77 52.73 -10.25 -6.15
#